data_AF-A0A0X8HW53-F1
#
_entry.id   AF-A0A0X8HW53-F1
#
_cell.length_a   1.000
_cell.length_b   1.000
_cell.length_c   1.000
_cell.angle_alpha   90.00
_cell.angle_beta   90.00
_cell.angle_gamma   90.00
#
_symmetry.space_group_name_H-M   'P 1'
#
loop_
_entity.id
_entity.type
_entity.pdbx_description
1 polymer ?
#
loop_
_entity_poly.entity_id
_entity_poly.type
_entity_poly.pdbx_seq_one_letter_code
_entity_poly.pdbx_strand_id
1 'polypeptide(L)'
;MTVTTQSSGGLMQVLRDIPTVTKGILCLLLLWCVNVHADFKILRVLTVSWYYRTHDYQFWKLFGLFIAFNYNTMQGFIMLYQIYRNSNSLEIEYFGGEVLDYVFFLGFTMTVTSILTAICVSYYHLAVYTLFPAFAGILLFMWSMANSNTMVNYVVLNLQAKYLPLINLFVYSLNGSVTEVVITVFGYVAAYIYCCLDTMTLGPLYGLINGERNYGFPTATTTHFRGRTLIMRLLGYENKSSSVRRGANSAGARAKPKSTANASSFKGEGRRLHDGKPVPPPRSIFFHSRNPASKGVQEITSSSHFSSAIASSRLVVVDFYATWCGPCKMLAPILEQYAAQYTTADFYKVDVDQHRSIASQHEISAMPTVVFFKKGKEVARIRGGNASAIKGLIETHA
;
A
#
# COMPACT_ATOMS: atom_id res chain seq x y z
N MET A 1 -33.55 -7.94 -8.73
CA MET A 1 -33.65 -8.92 -7.63
C MET A 1 -33.39 -10.30 -8.23
N THR A 2 -32.17 -10.80 -8.08
CA THR A 2 -31.81 -12.17 -8.42
C THR A 2 -30.97 -12.69 -7.28
N VAL A 3 -31.63 -13.51 -6.48
CA VAL A 3 -31.11 -14.22 -5.32
C VAL A 3 -30.13 -15.28 -5.84
N THR A 4 -28.86 -15.19 -5.44
CA THR A 4 -27.92 -16.32 -5.53
C THR A 4 -27.49 -16.69 -4.12
N THR A 5 -28.16 -17.74 -3.62
CA THR A 5 -27.67 -18.75 -2.68
C THR A 5 -26.91 -18.22 -1.46
N GLN A 6 -27.68 -18.02 -0.40
CA GLN A 6 -27.28 -18.00 0.99
C GLN A 6 -26.54 -19.31 1.34
N SER A 7 -25.24 -19.39 1.05
CA SER A 7 -24.32 -20.25 1.82
C SER A 7 -24.34 -19.68 3.23
N SER A 8 -24.69 -20.47 4.22
CA SER A 8 -24.74 -20.11 5.64
C SER A 8 -23.43 -19.49 6.12
N GLY A 9 -23.29 -18.18 5.90
CA GLY A 9 -22.15 -17.37 6.29
C GLY A 9 -22.21 -17.10 7.78
N GLY A 10 -21.91 -18.13 8.57
CA GLY A 10 -21.73 -17.99 10.01
C GLY A 10 -20.48 -17.17 10.34
N LEU A 11 -20.29 -16.92 11.64
CA LEU A 11 -19.06 -16.36 12.23
C LEU A 11 -17.79 -17.00 11.65
N MET A 12 -17.85 -18.30 11.35
CA MET A 12 -16.74 -19.09 10.81
C MET A 12 -16.29 -18.66 9.41
N GLN A 13 -17.18 -18.07 8.59
CA GLN A 13 -16.84 -17.56 7.27
C GLN A 13 -16.17 -16.18 7.39
N VAL A 14 -16.70 -15.31 8.25
CA VAL A 14 -16.06 -14.03 8.59
C VAL A 14 -14.67 -14.23 9.17
N LEU A 15 -14.49 -15.22 10.06
CA LEU A 15 -13.17 -15.56 10.63
C LEU A 15 -12.19 -16.17 9.61
N ARG A 16 -12.71 -16.72 8.50
CA ARG A 16 -11.90 -17.26 7.40
C ARG A 16 -11.41 -16.17 6.45
N ASP A 17 -12.22 -15.12 6.27
CA ASP A 17 -11.90 -13.99 5.40
C ASP A 17 -10.82 -13.07 6.00
N ILE A 18 -10.54 -13.18 7.31
CA ILE A 18 -9.47 -12.43 7.97
C ILE A 18 -8.10 -13.08 7.65
N PRO A 19 -7.11 -12.29 7.19
CA PRO A 19 -5.80 -12.80 6.87
C PRO A 19 -5.03 -13.27 8.11
N THR A 20 -4.05 -14.13 7.90
CA THR A 20 -3.49 -15.00 8.96
C THR A 20 -2.83 -14.25 10.10
N VAL A 21 -2.03 -13.22 9.82
CA VAL A 21 -1.29 -12.48 10.86
C VAL A 21 -2.23 -11.57 11.63
N THR A 22 -3.09 -10.84 10.91
CA THR A 22 -4.14 -10.00 11.51
C THR A 22 -5.03 -10.82 12.44
N LYS A 23 -5.43 -12.03 12.03
CA LYS A 23 -6.18 -12.97 12.87
C LYS A 23 -5.40 -13.33 14.14
N GLY A 24 -4.11 -13.63 14.02
CA GLY A 24 -3.25 -13.93 15.16
C GLY A 24 -3.17 -12.79 16.16
N ILE A 25 -2.96 -11.55 15.68
CA ILE A 25 -2.94 -10.34 16.51
C ILE A 25 -4.28 -10.17 17.23
N LEU A 26 -5.40 -10.26 16.52
CA LEU A 26 -6.73 -10.10 17.12
C LEU A 26 -7.03 -11.17 18.17
N CYS A 27 -6.74 -12.44 17.88
CA CYS A 27 -6.91 -13.52 18.86
C CYS A 27 -6.08 -13.26 20.12
N LEU A 28 -4.85 -12.77 19.95
CA LEU A 28 -3.95 -12.50 21.06
C LEU A 28 -4.42 -11.29 21.90
N LEU A 29 -4.92 -10.22 21.27
CA LEU A 29 -5.51 -9.07 21.97
C LEU A 29 -6.83 -9.44 22.68
N LEU A 30 -7.66 -10.28 22.06
CA LEU A 30 -8.88 -10.79 22.69
C LEU A 30 -8.56 -11.70 23.88
N LEU A 31 -7.55 -12.55 23.77
CA LEU A 31 -7.07 -13.38 24.88
C LEU A 31 -6.60 -12.49 26.05
N TRP A 32 -5.94 -11.37 25.76
CA TRP A 32 -5.58 -10.38 26.77
C TRP A 32 -6.81 -9.76 27.43
N CYS A 33 -7.82 -9.34 26.66
CA CYS A 33 -9.07 -8.82 27.23
C CYS A 33 -9.73 -9.80 28.20
N VAL A 34 -9.83 -11.08 27.80
CA VAL A 34 -10.40 -12.13 28.66
C VAL A 34 -9.58 -12.28 29.92
N ASN A 35 -8.25 -12.24 29.82
CA ASN A 35 -7.36 -12.33 30.96
C ASN A 35 -7.53 -11.17 31.96
N VAL A 36 -7.69 -9.94 31.48
CA VAL A 36 -7.93 -8.78 32.36
C VAL A 36 -9.22 -8.93 33.16
N HIS A 37 -10.24 -9.58 32.60
CA HIS A 37 -11.51 -9.81 33.30
C HIS A 37 -11.49 -11.05 34.22
N ALA A 38 -10.76 -12.10 33.82
CA ALA A 38 -10.70 -13.37 34.56
C ALA A 38 -9.55 -13.44 35.58
N ASP A 39 -8.68 -12.42 35.63
CA ASP A 39 -7.60 -12.26 36.61
C ASP A 39 -6.61 -13.44 36.70
N PHE A 40 -6.27 -14.05 35.56
CA PHE A 40 -5.31 -15.15 35.55
C PHE A 40 -3.90 -14.67 35.92
N LYS A 41 -3.40 -15.13 37.07
CA LYS A 41 -2.06 -14.78 37.59
C LYS A 41 -0.91 -15.12 36.62
N ILE A 42 -1.07 -16.15 35.78
CA ILE A 42 -0.03 -16.63 34.85
C ILE A 42 0.31 -15.60 33.77
N LEU A 43 -0.68 -14.85 33.29
CA LEU A 43 -0.52 -13.88 32.21
C LEU A 43 -0.02 -12.52 32.70
N ARG A 44 -0.03 -12.26 34.02
CA ARG A 44 0.61 -11.06 34.62
C ARG A 44 2.13 -11.06 34.46
N VAL A 45 2.74 -12.21 34.16
CA VAL A 45 4.17 -12.32 33.82
C VAL A 45 4.49 -11.57 32.52
N LEU A 46 3.54 -11.49 31.58
CA LEU A 46 3.71 -10.78 30.30
C LEU A 46 3.68 -9.25 30.45
N THR A 47 3.11 -8.73 31.55
CA THR A 47 3.03 -7.28 31.84
C THR A 47 4.23 -6.70 32.58
N VAL A 48 5.24 -7.52 32.90
CA VAL A 48 6.41 -7.01 33.64
C VAL A 48 7.25 -6.14 32.73
N SER A 49 7.38 -4.86 33.09
CA SER A 49 8.20 -3.88 32.37
C SER A 49 9.64 -4.37 32.27
N TRP A 50 10.22 -4.23 31.08
CA TRP A 50 11.60 -4.59 30.82
C TRP A 50 12.53 -3.48 31.32
N TYR A 51 13.15 -3.71 32.48
CA TYR A 51 14.14 -2.79 33.03
C TYR A 51 15.53 -3.20 32.55
N TYR A 52 16.19 -2.35 31.76
CA TYR A 52 17.52 -2.57 31.16
C TYR A 52 18.60 -2.97 32.19
N ARG A 53 18.39 -2.66 33.47
CA ARG A 53 19.39 -2.80 34.54
C ARG A 53 19.50 -4.21 35.13
N THR A 54 18.55 -5.11 34.88
CA THR A 54 18.58 -6.49 35.40
C THR A 54 18.83 -7.49 34.27
N HIS A 55 19.94 -8.21 34.33
CA HIS A 55 20.55 -9.05 33.28
C HIS A 55 19.80 -10.38 33.01
N ASP A 56 18.47 -10.39 33.05
CA ASP A 56 17.72 -11.61 32.77
C ASP A 56 17.38 -11.68 31.27
N TYR A 57 17.83 -12.73 30.58
CA TYR A 57 17.63 -13.02 29.14
C TYR A 57 16.16 -13.28 28.73
N GLN A 58 15.21 -12.52 29.28
CA GLN A 58 13.78 -12.70 29.11
C GLN A 58 13.26 -11.81 27.97
N PHE A 59 13.67 -12.15 26.74
CA PHE A 59 13.36 -11.37 25.52
C PHE A 59 11.85 -11.21 25.26
N TRP A 60 11.01 -12.16 25.71
CA TRP A 60 9.56 -12.07 25.54
C TRP A 60 8.94 -10.85 26.26
N LYS A 61 9.58 -10.34 27.32
CA LYS A 61 9.14 -9.12 28.02
C LYS A 61 9.18 -7.88 27.13
N LEU A 62 10.00 -7.87 26.08
CA LEU A 62 10.04 -6.78 25.09
C LEU A 62 8.74 -6.65 24.29
N PHE A 63 8.02 -7.77 24.12
CA PHE A 63 6.81 -7.84 23.30
C PHE A 63 5.52 -7.85 24.13
N GLY A 64 5.59 -8.32 25.38
CA GLY A 64 4.41 -8.42 26.26
C GLY A 64 3.71 -7.09 26.54
N LEU A 65 4.46 -5.99 26.63
CA LEU A 65 3.88 -4.67 26.92
C LEU A 65 3.04 -4.07 25.78
N PHE A 66 3.20 -4.55 24.54
CA PHE A 66 2.36 -4.12 23.41
C PHE A 66 0.99 -4.76 23.41
N ILE A 67 0.85 -5.89 24.11
CA ILE A 67 -0.40 -6.66 24.25
C ILE A 67 -1.19 -6.12 25.43
N ALA A 68 -0.47 -5.65 26.45
CA ALA A 68 -1.03 -5.10 27.66
C ALA A 68 -1.76 -3.77 27.39
N PHE A 69 -3.08 -3.78 27.49
CA PHE A 69 -3.89 -2.56 27.58
C PHE A 69 -4.97 -2.69 28.64
N ASN A 70 -5.35 -1.55 29.21
CA ASN A 70 -6.44 -1.42 30.18
C ASN A 70 -7.32 -0.24 29.75
N TYR A 71 -8.30 -0.54 28.90
CA TYR A 71 -9.25 0.44 28.37
C TYR A 71 -10.67 0.07 28.78
N ASN A 72 -11.53 1.09 28.91
CA ASN A 72 -12.97 0.90 29.03
C ASN A 72 -13.46 0.05 27.85
N THR A 73 -14.48 -0.80 28.08
CA THR A 73 -14.96 -1.79 27.10
C THR A 73 -15.24 -1.17 25.72
N MET A 74 -15.80 0.04 25.69
CA MET A 74 -16.08 0.78 24.44
C MET A 74 -14.81 1.28 23.74
N GLN A 75 -13.86 1.84 24.49
CA GLN A 75 -12.60 2.34 23.93
C GLN A 75 -11.73 1.19 23.41
N GLY A 76 -11.67 0.08 24.16
CA GLY A 76 -11.00 -1.15 23.72
C GLY A 76 -11.57 -1.71 22.43
N PHE A 77 -12.91 -1.70 22.28
CA PHE A 77 -13.56 -2.16 21.04
C PHE A 77 -13.23 -1.28 19.83
N ILE A 78 -13.27 0.05 19.98
CA ILE A 78 -12.92 0.99 18.91
C ILE A 78 -11.45 0.79 18.49
N MET A 79 -10.54 0.64 19.46
CA MET A 79 -9.13 0.41 19.18
C MET A 79 -8.89 -0.93 18.49
N LEU A 80 -9.57 -1.99 18.91
CA LEU A 80 -9.48 -3.30 18.28
C LEU A 80 -9.96 -3.24 16.82
N TYR A 81 -11.06 -2.54 16.55
CA TYR A 81 -11.56 -2.33 15.20
C TYR A 81 -10.57 -1.52 14.33
N GLN A 82 -9.95 -0.48 14.87
CA GLN A 82 -8.93 0.30 14.17
C GLN A 82 -7.71 -0.55 13.84
N ILE A 83 -7.23 -1.37 14.78
CA ILE A 83 -6.13 -2.31 14.56
C ILE A 83 -6.51 -3.32 13.47
N TYR A 84 -7.69 -3.93 13.55
CA TYR A 84 -8.19 -4.84 12.53
C TYR A 84 -8.18 -4.20 11.14
N ARG A 85 -8.81 -3.03 11.00
CA ARG A 85 -8.93 -2.33 9.72
C ARG A 85 -7.55 -2.01 9.11
N ASN A 86 -6.67 -1.42 9.92
CA ASN A 86 -5.35 -1.00 9.45
C ASN A 86 -4.45 -2.21 9.15
N SER A 87 -4.45 -3.21 10.04
CA SER A 87 -3.65 -4.43 9.89
C SER A 87 -4.09 -5.25 8.68
N ASN A 88 -5.40 -5.43 8.48
CA ASN A 88 -5.96 -6.15 7.32
C ASN A 88 -5.58 -5.49 5.99
N SER A 89 -5.76 -4.17 5.89
CA SER A 89 -5.37 -3.40 4.69
C SER A 89 -3.86 -3.49 4.44
N LEU A 90 -3.01 -3.41 5.47
CA LEU A 90 -1.56 -3.56 5.31
C LEU A 90 -1.17 -4.97 4.85
N GLU A 91 -1.71 -6.03 5.46
CA GLU A 91 -1.37 -7.42 5.13
C GLU A 91 -1.74 -7.74 3.67
N ILE A 92 -2.91 -7.30 3.20
CA ILE A 92 -3.41 -7.58 1.85
C ILE A 92 -2.82 -6.61 0.81
N GLU A 93 -2.92 -5.29 1.03
CA GLU A 93 -2.62 -4.28 0.02
C GLU A 93 -1.14 -3.93 -0.04
N TYR A 94 -0.46 -3.83 1.12
CA TYR A 94 0.96 -3.44 1.17
C TYR A 94 1.91 -4.63 1.04
N PHE A 95 1.67 -5.69 1.83
CA PHE A 95 2.54 -6.87 1.85
C PHE A 95 2.12 -7.95 0.84
N GLY A 96 0.95 -7.84 0.21
CA GLY A 96 0.48 -8.76 -0.82
C GLY A 96 0.09 -10.15 -0.28
N GLY A 97 -0.26 -10.25 1.00
CA GLY A 97 -0.59 -11.50 1.68
C GLY A 97 0.62 -12.33 2.13
N GLU A 98 1.84 -11.83 1.95
CA GLU A 98 3.07 -12.53 2.37
C GLU A 98 3.28 -12.40 3.89
N VAL A 99 2.96 -13.49 4.60
CA VAL A 99 3.02 -13.60 6.07
C VAL A 99 4.38 -13.20 6.63
N LEU A 100 5.46 -13.68 6.00
CA LEU A 100 6.82 -13.52 6.52
C LEU A 100 7.27 -12.05 6.53
N ASP A 101 6.95 -11.31 5.47
CA ASP A 101 7.33 -9.90 5.36
C ASP A 101 6.56 -9.04 6.35
N TYR A 102 5.28 -9.34 6.57
CA TYR A 102 4.48 -8.60 7.55
C TYR A 102 4.90 -8.89 8.99
N VAL A 103 5.18 -10.15 9.34
CA VAL A 103 5.71 -10.52 10.66
C VAL A 103 7.08 -9.87 10.90
N PHE A 104 7.94 -9.83 9.88
CA PHE A 104 9.24 -9.16 9.96
C PHE A 104 9.08 -7.65 10.22
N PHE A 105 8.16 -7.00 9.51
CA PHE A 105 7.82 -5.58 9.74
C PHE A 105 7.37 -5.32 11.19
N LEU A 106 6.45 -6.14 11.71
CA LEU A 106 5.96 -6.00 13.09
C LEU A 106 7.07 -6.25 14.10
N GLY A 107 7.86 -7.30 13.94
CA GLY A 107 8.99 -7.61 14.81
C GLY A 107 10.04 -6.50 14.83
N PHE A 108 10.39 -5.95 13.66
CA PHE A 108 11.35 -4.86 13.56
C PHE A 108 10.83 -3.58 14.23
N THR A 109 9.61 -3.16 13.93
CA THR A 109 9.06 -1.91 14.49
C THR A 109 8.81 -2.00 15.99
N MET A 110 8.37 -3.16 16.49
CA MET A 110 8.18 -3.39 17.92
C MET A 110 9.53 -3.39 18.68
N THR A 111 10.57 -4.02 18.14
CA THR A 111 11.90 -4.01 18.78
C THR A 111 12.51 -2.61 18.83
N VAL A 112 12.44 -1.85 17.74
CA VAL A 112 12.89 -0.45 17.70
C VAL A 112 12.13 0.40 18.72
N THR A 113 10.81 0.26 18.80
CA THR A 113 9.99 1.02 19.76
C THR A 113 10.31 0.65 21.21
N SER A 114 10.53 -0.63 21.51
CA SER A 114 10.93 -1.06 22.86
C SER A 114 12.29 -0.50 23.26
N ILE A 115 13.27 -0.47 22.34
CA ILE A 115 14.58 0.11 22.60
C ILE A 115 14.47 1.62 22.85
N LEU A 116 13.74 2.35 22.01
CA LEU A 116 13.50 3.79 22.18
C LEU A 116 12.82 4.09 23.52
N THR A 117 11.82 3.29 23.88
CA THR A 117 11.12 3.45 25.15
C THR A 117 12.03 3.16 26.33
N ALA A 118 12.84 2.10 26.28
CA ALA A 118 13.77 1.76 27.36
C ALA A 118 14.82 2.85 27.59
N ILE A 119 15.36 3.44 26.51
CA ILE A 119 16.26 4.59 26.58
C ILE A 119 15.56 5.76 27.27
N CYS A 120 14.35 6.11 26.84
CA CYS A 120 13.61 7.25 27.40
C CYS A 120 13.28 7.04 28.89
N VAL A 121 12.86 5.84 29.28
CA VAL A 121 12.63 5.48 30.69
C VAL A 121 13.91 5.63 31.52
N SER A 122 15.08 5.27 30.97
CA SER A 122 16.36 5.40 31.67
C SER A 122 16.79 6.87 31.84
N TYR A 123 16.50 7.76 30.89
CA TYR A 123 16.93 9.16 30.95
C TYR A 123 15.95 10.06 31.70
N TYR A 124 14.64 9.85 31.53
CA TYR A 124 13.60 10.75 32.00
C TYR A 124 12.74 10.16 33.12
N HIS A 125 13.00 8.91 33.53
CA HIS A 125 12.24 8.22 34.57
C HIS A 125 10.72 8.19 34.33
N LEU A 126 10.29 8.08 33.07
CA LEU A 126 8.86 7.95 32.73
C LEU A 126 8.30 6.63 33.26
N ALA A 127 7.14 6.71 33.90
CA ALA A 127 6.35 5.54 34.27
C ALA A 127 5.60 5.00 33.04
N VAL A 128 6.13 3.94 32.41
CA VAL A 128 5.51 3.28 31.26
C VAL A 128 4.82 1.99 31.70
N TYR A 129 3.50 1.95 31.51
CA TYR A 129 2.66 0.80 31.86
C TYR A 129 2.27 -0.06 30.66
N THR A 130 2.16 0.54 29.47
CA THR A 130 1.71 -0.12 28.24
C THR A 130 2.46 0.44 27.02
N LEU A 131 2.73 -0.41 26.02
CA LEU A 131 3.22 -0.02 24.69
C LEU A 131 2.13 -0.14 23.62
N PHE A 132 0.91 -0.49 24.00
CA PHE A 132 -0.22 -0.65 23.09
C PHE A 132 -0.49 0.61 22.22
N PRO A 133 -0.43 1.86 22.74
CA PRO A 133 -0.60 3.05 21.89
C PRO A 133 0.46 3.16 20.79
N ALA A 134 1.69 2.72 21.06
CA ALA A 134 2.73 2.66 20.04
C ALA A 134 2.41 1.63 18.96
N PHE A 135 1.91 0.44 19.33
CA PHE A 135 1.50 -0.58 18.37
C PHE A 135 0.39 -0.08 17.44
N ALA A 136 -0.66 0.51 18.01
CA ALA A 136 -1.74 1.12 17.22
C ALA A 136 -1.20 2.26 16.33
N GLY A 137 -0.29 3.07 16.86
CA GLY A 137 0.36 4.15 16.13
C GLY A 137 1.22 3.67 14.96
N ILE A 138 1.99 2.59 15.11
CA ILE A 138 2.79 1.97 14.04
C ILE A 138 1.88 1.58 12.86
N LEU A 139 0.82 0.83 13.14
CA LEU A 139 -0.13 0.39 12.12
C LEU A 139 -0.83 1.57 11.45
N LEU A 140 -1.25 2.55 12.25
CA LEU A 140 -1.91 3.75 11.75
C LEU A 140 -1.02 4.58 10.83
N PHE A 141 0.22 4.79 11.23
CA PHE A 141 1.20 5.53 10.45
C PHE A 141 1.46 4.82 9.13
N MET A 142 1.79 3.53 9.15
CA MET A 142 2.03 2.77 7.93
C MET A 142 0.81 2.76 7.01
N TRP A 143 -0.38 2.55 7.56
CA TRP A 143 -1.62 2.56 6.78
C TRP A 143 -1.88 3.93 6.16
N SER A 144 -1.71 5.00 6.94
CA SER A 144 -1.80 6.39 6.48
C SER A 144 -0.82 6.68 5.34
N MET A 145 0.41 6.19 5.46
CA MET A 145 1.44 6.37 4.45
C MET A 145 1.17 5.52 3.21
N ALA A 146 0.61 4.32 3.34
CA ALA A 146 0.19 3.52 2.18
C ALA A 146 -0.99 4.18 1.43
N ASN A 147 -1.91 4.81 2.17
CA ASN A 147 -3.19 5.32 1.65
C ASN A 147 -3.27 6.86 1.59
N SER A 148 -2.14 7.57 1.50
CA SER A 148 -2.02 9.02 1.67
C SER A 148 -3.03 9.90 0.89
N ASN A 149 -3.35 9.51 -0.35
CA ASN A 149 -4.21 10.25 -1.28
C ASN A 149 -5.69 9.92 -1.10
N THR A 150 -6.01 8.89 -0.31
CA THR A 150 -7.40 8.52 -0.03
C THR A 150 -8.02 9.52 0.94
N MET A 151 -9.28 9.86 0.70
CA MET A 151 -10.07 10.64 1.65
C MET A 151 -10.66 9.71 2.70
N VAL A 152 -10.42 10.04 3.96
CA VAL A 152 -10.91 9.31 5.12
C VAL A 152 -11.84 10.23 5.89
N ASN A 153 -13.02 9.72 6.22
CA ASN A 153 -13.91 10.40 7.14
C ASN A 153 -13.44 10.10 8.57
N TYR A 154 -12.93 11.13 9.25
CA TYR A 154 -12.59 11.07 10.66
C TYR A 154 -13.69 11.79 11.46
N VAL A 155 -14.61 10.99 12.01
CA VAL A 155 -15.81 11.42 12.75
C VAL A 155 -16.77 12.29 11.90
N VAL A 156 -16.41 13.53 11.61
CA VAL A 156 -17.18 14.51 10.81
C VAL A 156 -16.34 15.15 9.70
N LEU A 157 -15.01 15.04 9.78
CA LEU A 157 -14.10 15.73 8.87
C LEU A 157 -13.62 14.80 7.77
N ASN A 158 -13.84 15.19 6.51
CA ASN A 158 -13.24 14.52 5.35
C ASN A 158 -11.82 15.05 5.14
N LEU A 159 -10.84 14.21 5.44
CA LEU A 159 -9.43 14.57 5.44
C LEU A 159 -8.63 13.57 4.60
N GLN A 160 -7.52 14.03 4.03
CA GLN A 160 -6.57 13.12 3.38
C GLN A 160 -5.90 12.25 4.45
N ALA A 161 -5.75 10.95 4.16
CA ALA A 161 -5.17 10.00 5.10
C ALA A 161 -3.79 10.43 5.61
N LYS A 162 -3.00 11.15 4.80
CA LYS A 162 -1.67 11.66 5.18
C LYS A 162 -1.63 12.51 6.46
N TYR A 163 -2.74 13.14 6.84
CA TYR A 163 -2.81 13.97 8.06
C TYR A 163 -3.29 13.19 9.29
N LEU A 164 -3.71 11.94 9.11
CA LEU A 164 -4.35 11.15 10.15
C LEU A 164 -3.41 10.88 11.36
N PRO A 165 -2.11 10.57 11.20
CA PRO A 165 -1.22 10.38 12.34
C PRO A 165 -1.06 11.64 13.20
N LEU A 166 -1.07 12.81 12.56
CA LEU A 166 -0.93 14.11 13.23
C LEU A 166 -2.21 14.49 13.98
N ILE A 167 -3.37 14.21 13.39
CA ILE A 167 -4.67 14.39 14.06
C ILE A 167 -4.80 13.43 15.24
N ASN A 168 -4.39 12.18 15.07
CA ASN A 168 -4.40 11.20 16.17
C ASN A 168 -3.50 11.65 17.33
N LEU A 169 -2.32 12.20 17.03
CA LEU A 169 -1.45 12.79 18.05
C LEU A 169 -2.13 13.96 18.78
N PHE A 170 -2.83 14.83 18.04
CA PHE A 170 -3.59 15.93 18.62
C PHE A 170 -4.71 15.42 19.53
N VAL A 171 -5.44 14.39 19.13
CA VAL A 171 -6.50 13.77 19.96
C VAL A 171 -5.93 13.16 21.24
N TYR A 172 -4.80 12.45 21.17
CA TYR A 172 -4.13 11.95 22.37
C TYR A 172 -3.66 13.07 23.30
N SER A 173 -3.21 14.19 22.73
CA SER A 173 -2.83 15.38 23.51
C SER A 173 -4.03 15.97 24.27
N LEU A 174 -5.22 16.02 23.64
CA LEU A 174 -6.45 16.47 24.30
C LEU A 174 -6.90 15.56 25.45
N ASN A 175 -6.59 14.27 25.38
CA ASN A 175 -6.94 13.29 26.42
C ASN A 175 -6.04 13.38 27.67
N GLY A 176 -5.04 14.27 27.66
CA GLY A 176 -4.26 14.66 28.85
C GLY A 176 -3.11 13.73 29.27
N SER A 177 -2.92 12.58 28.60
CA SER A 177 -1.82 11.65 28.93
C SER A 177 -0.57 11.92 28.11
N VAL A 178 0.35 12.72 28.66
CA VAL A 178 1.65 13.04 28.02
C VAL A 178 2.44 11.76 27.70
N THR A 179 2.38 10.76 28.59
CA THR A 179 3.05 9.47 28.41
C THR A 179 2.55 8.73 27.18
N GLU A 180 1.24 8.70 26.94
CA GLU A 180 0.66 8.04 25.75
C GLU A 180 1.05 8.74 24.46
N VAL A 181 1.11 10.08 24.47
CA VAL A 181 1.58 10.88 23.33
C VAL A 181 3.03 10.52 22.99
N VAL A 182 3.92 10.51 23.99
CA VAL A 182 5.35 10.19 23.80
C VAL A 182 5.54 8.77 23.26
N ILE A 183 4.82 7.79 23.83
CA ILE A 183 4.88 6.39 23.38
C ILE A 183 4.37 6.25 21.93
N THR A 184 3.29 6.95 21.58
CA THR A 184 2.75 6.96 20.22
C THR A 184 3.76 7.56 19.23
N VAL A 185 4.46 8.64 19.61
CA VAL A 185 5.54 9.23 18.80
C VAL A 185 6.67 8.23 18.57
N PHE A 186 7.07 7.44 19.58
CA PHE A 186 8.08 6.40 19.37
C PHE A 186 7.63 5.34 18.36
N GLY A 187 6.34 4.97 18.38
CA GLY A 187 5.76 4.10 17.35
C GLY A 187 5.83 4.71 15.95
N TYR A 188 5.50 6.00 15.80
CA TYR A 188 5.62 6.71 14.52
C TYR A 188 7.06 6.80 14.03
N VAL A 189 8.02 7.07 14.92
CA VAL A 189 9.44 7.10 14.59
C VAL A 189 9.92 5.72 14.13
N ALA A 190 9.53 4.65 14.81
CA ALA A 190 9.90 3.29 14.41
C ALA A 190 9.33 2.92 13.02
N ALA A 191 8.07 3.27 12.76
CA ALA A 191 7.45 3.05 11.46
C ALA A 191 8.10 3.91 10.35
N TYR A 192 8.46 5.16 10.67
CA TYR A 192 9.19 6.03 9.75
C TYR A 192 10.58 5.49 9.41
N ILE A 193 11.33 4.99 10.41
CA ILE A 193 12.63 4.33 10.20
C ILE A 193 12.46 3.12 9.26
N TYR A 194 11.43 2.30 9.47
CA TYR A 194 11.13 1.20 8.58
C TYR A 194 10.88 1.67 7.14
N CYS A 195 10.07 2.72 6.94
CA CYS A 195 9.85 3.30 5.62
C CYS A 195 11.16 3.77 4.96
N CYS A 196 12.03 4.46 5.71
CA CYS A 196 13.32 4.92 5.19
C CYS A 196 14.22 3.75 4.77
N LEU A 197 14.22 2.66 5.53
CA LEU A 197 14.96 1.45 5.17
C LEU A 197 14.35 0.75 3.95
N ASP A 198 13.02 0.71 3.87
CA ASP A 198 12.32 0.09 2.76
C ASP A 198 12.50 0.84 1.44
N THR A 199 12.50 2.18 1.48
CA THR A 199 12.71 3.01 0.30
C THR A 199 14.19 3.29 0.02
N MET A 200 15.10 2.97 0.94
CA MET A 200 16.51 3.40 0.94
C MET A 200 16.68 4.92 0.73
N THR A 201 15.73 5.71 1.21
CA THR A 201 15.70 7.18 1.09
C THR A 201 15.26 7.82 2.41
N LEU A 202 15.09 9.15 2.45
CA LEU A 202 14.46 9.88 3.56
C LEU A 202 12.95 9.60 3.70
N GLY A 203 12.46 8.49 3.11
CA GLY A 203 11.08 8.05 3.19
C GLY A 203 10.09 9.14 2.78
N PRO A 204 9.01 9.35 3.55
CA PRO A 204 8.00 10.38 3.29
C PRO A 204 8.49 11.82 3.22
N LEU A 205 9.57 12.15 3.94
CA LEU A 205 10.08 13.53 4.01
C LEU A 205 10.70 13.95 2.67
N TYR A 206 11.27 13.00 1.95
CA TYR A 206 11.85 13.23 0.62
C TYR A 206 10.82 13.74 -0.38
N GLY A 207 9.63 13.13 -0.41
CA GLY A 207 8.54 13.55 -1.30
C GLY A 207 8.01 14.94 -0.98
N LEU A 208 7.99 15.30 0.31
CA LEU A 208 7.59 16.65 0.75
C LEU A 208 8.59 17.72 0.29
N ILE A 209 9.89 17.45 0.40
CA ILE A 209 10.96 18.39 0.03
C ILE A 209 11.02 18.60 -1.49
N ASN A 210 10.80 17.54 -2.27
CA ASN A 210 10.88 17.61 -3.73
C ASN A 210 9.57 18.02 -4.43
N GLY A 211 8.49 18.25 -3.66
CA GLY A 211 7.18 18.61 -4.20
C GLY A 211 6.52 17.51 -5.06
N GLU A 212 7.04 16.28 -5.00
CA GLU A 212 6.52 15.15 -5.76
C GLU A 212 5.35 14.52 -5.00
N ARG A 213 4.16 14.54 -5.60
CA ARG A 213 2.92 14.01 -5.00
C ARG A 213 2.97 12.51 -4.68
N ASN A 214 3.93 11.77 -5.25
CA ASN A 214 3.98 10.30 -5.25
C ASN A 214 5.36 9.72 -4.86
N TYR A 215 6.27 10.48 -4.25
CA TYR A 215 7.58 9.93 -3.84
C TYR A 215 7.60 9.60 -2.34
N GLY A 216 7.97 8.37 -2.00
CA GLY A 216 7.84 7.77 -0.66
C GLY A 216 6.86 6.60 -0.59
N PHE A 217 6.24 6.25 -1.72
CA PHE A 217 5.35 5.09 -1.86
C PHE A 217 6.12 3.95 -2.52
N PRO A 218 5.79 2.68 -2.24
CA PRO A 218 6.44 1.53 -2.88
C PRO A 218 6.04 1.47 -4.37
N THR A 219 6.64 2.30 -5.20
CA THR A 219 6.51 2.26 -6.67
C THR A 219 7.82 1.87 -7.36
N ALA A 220 8.92 1.70 -6.62
CA ALA A 220 10.16 1.13 -7.14
C ALA A 220 10.21 -0.38 -6.86
N THR A 221 9.77 -1.17 -7.84
CA THR A 221 9.64 -2.64 -7.83
C THR A 221 10.93 -3.45 -7.61
N THR A 222 12.03 -2.87 -7.14
CA THR A 222 13.28 -3.63 -6.96
C THR A 222 14.10 -3.09 -5.81
N THR A 223 13.82 -3.63 -4.62
CA THR A 223 14.66 -3.80 -3.41
C THR A 223 14.02 -3.23 -2.14
N HIS A 224 12.89 -3.83 -1.75
CA HIS A 224 12.28 -3.59 -0.45
C HIS A 224 13.09 -4.24 0.69
N PHE A 225 13.14 -3.58 1.85
CA PHE A 225 13.66 -4.13 3.12
C PHE A 225 12.63 -5.12 3.67
N ARG A 226 12.56 -6.27 3.00
CA ARG A 226 11.62 -7.37 3.27
C ARG A 226 12.35 -8.51 3.97
N GLY A 227 11.62 -9.20 4.85
CA GLY A 227 12.16 -10.33 5.61
C GLY A 227 12.65 -11.44 4.67
N ARG A 228 11.91 -11.70 3.58
CA ARG A 228 12.26 -12.74 2.62
C ARG A 228 13.59 -12.46 1.89
N THR A 229 13.80 -11.24 1.42
CA THR A 229 15.06 -10.85 0.75
C THR A 229 16.24 -10.87 1.70
N LEU A 230 16.03 -10.50 2.97
CA LEU A 230 17.06 -10.54 3.99
C LEU A 230 17.44 -11.98 4.36
N ILE A 231 16.46 -12.86 4.58
CA ILE A 231 16.68 -14.28 4.85
C ILE A 231 17.35 -14.98 3.66
N MET A 232 16.91 -14.70 2.42
CA MET A 232 17.53 -15.26 1.22
C MET A 232 19.00 -14.84 1.08
N ARG A 233 19.32 -13.58 1.39
CA ARG A 233 20.71 -13.10 1.42
C ARG A 233 21.53 -13.77 2.53
N LEU A 234 20.96 -13.93 3.74
CA LEU A 234 21.63 -14.60 4.86
C LEU A 234 21.89 -16.09 4.60
N LEU A 235 20.98 -16.77 3.89
CA LEU A 235 21.12 -18.17 3.50
C LEU A 235 22.02 -18.37 2.27
N GLY A 236 22.69 -17.31 1.79
CA GLY A 236 23.61 -17.39 0.64
C GLY A 236 22.93 -17.63 -0.71
N TYR A 237 21.60 -17.43 -0.80
CA TYR A 237 20.85 -17.60 -2.04
C TYR A 237 20.81 -16.27 -2.81
N GLU A 238 21.82 -16.03 -3.67
CA GLU A 238 21.78 -14.90 -4.60
C GLU A 238 20.70 -15.13 -5.67
N ASN A 239 19.69 -14.24 -5.72
CA ASN A 239 18.72 -14.21 -6.79
C ASN A 239 19.41 -13.83 -8.12
N LYS A 240 19.69 -14.82 -8.98
CA LYS A 240 20.07 -14.65 -10.41
C LYS A 240 18.95 -14.06 -11.29
N SER A 241 17.91 -13.45 -10.72
CA SER A 241 16.77 -12.90 -11.47
C SER A 241 17.02 -11.48 -12.02
N SER A 242 18.14 -10.82 -11.71
CA SER A 242 18.44 -9.45 -12.19
C SER A 242 19.35 -9.39 -13.42
N SER A 243 19.77 -10.53 -14.01
CA SER A 243 20.65 -10.55 -15.20
C SER A 243 19.93 -10.85 -16.54
N VAL A 244 18.64 -11.19 -16.55
CA VAL A 244 17.92 -11.58 -17.78
C VAL A 244 17.43 -10.37 -18.63
N ARG A 245 17.77 -9.12 -18.25
CA ARG A 245 17.60 -7.93 -19.12
C ARG A 245 18.90 -7.22 -19.48
N ARG A 246 20.02 -7.96 -19.53
CA ARG A 246 21.24 -7.54 -20.26
C ARG A 246 21.71 -8.67 -21.16
N GLY A 247 20.89 -8.99 -22.16
CA GLY A 247 21.15 -10.09 -23.11
C GLY A 247 20.43 -9.90 -24.43
N ALA A 248 20.41 -8.68 -24.96
CA ALA A 248 20.00 -8.41 -26.34
C ALA A 248 20.52 -7.02 -26.74
N ASN A 249 21.81 -6.95 -27.08
CA ASN A 249 22.41 -5.99 -28.02
C ASN A 249 23.93 -6.05 -27.90
N SER A 250 24.54 -7.02 -28.59
CA SER A 250 25.88 -6.88 -29.21
C SER A 250 26.31 -8.23 -29.78
N ALA A 251 25.77 -8.59 -30.94
CA ALA A 251 26.47 -9.50 -31.84
C ALA A 251 27.55 -8.66 -32.56
N GLY A 252 28.82 -8.98 -32.36
CA GLY A 252 29.91 -8.33 -33.10
C GLY A 252 31.28 -8.41 -32.44
N ALA A 253 32.08 -9.37 -32.90
CA ALA A 253 33.54 -9.35 -33.00
C ALA A 253 34.44 -9.46 -31.74
N ARG A 254 34.92 -10.70 -31.53
CA ARG A 254 36.33 -11.15 -31.70
C ARG A 254 37.43 -10.73 -30.69
N ALA A 255 37.91 -11.76 -29.98
CA ALA A 255 39.32 -12.14 -29.66
C ALA A 255 40.10 -11.54 -28.47
N LYS A 256 40.23 -12.39 -27.42
CA LYS A 256 41.42 -12.89 -26.68
C LYS A 256 42.42 -11.94 -25.94
N PRO A 257 43.13 -12.47 -24.90
CA PRO A 257 43.49 -11.75 -23.67
C PRO A 257 45.01 -11.55 -23.46
N LYS A 258 45.37 -10.74 -22.45
CA LYS A 258 46.66 -10.61 -21.69
C LYS A 258 46.76 -9.16 -21.16
N SER A 259 47.45 -8.75 -20.11
CA SER A 259 48.09 -9.32 -18.91
C SER A 259 48.54 -8.10 -18.08
N THR A 260 48.93 -8.33 -16.82
CA THR A 260 49.91 -7.52 -16.04
C THR A 260 49.59 -6.07 -15.62
N ALA A 261 49.43 -5.92 -14.30
CA ALA A 261 50.02 -4.91 -13.41
C ALA A 261 50.17 -3.45 -13.87
N ASN A 262 49.57 -2.52 -13.10
CA ASN A 262 50.34 -1.54 -12.31
C ASN A 262 49.43 -0.70 -11.41
N ALA A 263 49.85 -0.56 -10.15
CA ALA A 263 49.32 0.43 -9.23
C ALA A 263 49.76 1.83 -9.66
N SER A 264 48.82 2.76 -9.86
CA SER A 264 49.04 4.18 -9.61
C SER A 264 47.74 4.98 -9.70
N SER A 265 47.59 5.88 -8.75
CA SER A 265 46.80 7.12 -8.82
C SER A 265 45.28 6.98 -8.87
N PHE A 266 44.68 7.06 -7.69
CA PHE A 266 43.30 7.51 -7.49
C PHE A 266 43.20 8.96 -8.01
N LYS A 267 42.82 9.13 -9.28
CA LYS A 267 42.43 10.42 -9.85
C LYS A 267 40.91 10.51 -9.80
N GLY A 268 40.39 10.85 -8.62
CA GLY A 268 38.98 11.16 -8.44
C GLY A 268 38.68 12.51 -9.11
N GLU A 269 38.19 12.48 -10.34
CA GLU A 269 37.54 13.64 -10.96
C GLU A 269 36.18 13.83 -10.26
N GLY A 270 36.18 14.50 -9.11
CA GLY A 270 34.96 14.93 -8.44
C GLY A 270 34.22 15.92 -9.33
N ARG A 271 33.20 15.45 -10.06
CA ARG A 271 32.23 16.35 -10.69
C ARG A 271 31.49 17.07 -9.57
N ARG A 272 31.81 18.35 -9.37
CA ARG A 272 30.98 19.29 -8.61
C ARG A 272 29.60 19.30 -9.29
N LEU A 273 28.59 18.74 -8.64
CA LEU A 273 27.20 19.01 -8.94
C LEU A 273 26.93 20.44 -8.48
N HIS A 274 27.23 21.45 -9.30
CA HIS A 274 26.64 22.80 -9.30
C HIS A 274 27.47 23.72 -10.22
N ASP A 275 27.36 23.51 -11.53
CA ASP A 275 27.50 24.64 -12.45
C ASP A 275 26.14 25.33 -12.47
N GLY A 276 26.05 26.56 -11.96
CA GLY A 276 24.85 27.38 -11.84
C GLY A 276 24.22 27.80 -13.18
N LYS A 277 24.09 26.88 -14.13
CA LYS A 277 23.28 27.01 -15.33
C LYS A 277 21.92 26.36 -15.07
N PRO A 278 20.80 26.96 -15.50
CA PRO A 278 19.50 26.36 -15.34
C PRO A 278 19.49 24.98 -16.00
N VAL A 279 19.10 23.96 -15.23
CA VAL A 279 18.81 22.63 -15.75
C VAL A 279 17.66 22.79 -16.75
N PRO A 280 17.80 22.34 -18.02
CA PRO A 280 16.67 22.38 -18.94
C PRO A 280 15.52 21.59 -18.31
N PRO A 281 14.27 22.08 -18.42
CA PRO A 281 13.13 21.39 -17.82
C PRO A 281 13.13 19.92 -18.25
N PRO A 282 12.75 18.98 -17.37
CA PRO A 282 12.58 17.60 -17.79
C PRO A 282 11.68 17.63 -19.00
N ARG A 283 12.14 17.06 -20.12
CA ARG A 283 11.28 16.85 -21.29
C ARG A 283 10.06 16.15 -20.73
N SER A 284 8.93 16.86 -20.71
CA SER A 284 7.64 16.24 -20.49
C SER A 284 7.65 15.03 -21.42
N ILE A 285 7.40 13.86 -20.86
CA ILE A 285 6.98 12.73 -21.65
C ILE A 285 5.56 13.09 -22.11
N PHE A 286 5.46 14.08 -22.99
CA PHE A 286 4.50 14.02 -24.06
C PHE A 286 4.79 12.68 -24.71
N PHE A 287 3.89 11.73 -24.51
CA PHE A 287 3.74 10.61 -25.41
C PHE A 287 3.63 11.22 -26.81
N HIS A 288 4.79 11.37 -27.46
CA HIS A 288 4.85 11.55 -28.89
C HIS A 288 4.13 10.34 -29.44
N SER A 289 3.00 10.64 -30.09
CA SER A 289 2.31 9.83 -31.05
C SER A 289 3.30 8.86 -31.70
N ARG A 290 3.36 7.63 -31.19
CA ARG A 290 3.88 6.51 -31.97
C ARG A 290 2.85 6.29 -33.08
N ASN A 291 3.37 5.93 -34.24
CA ASN A 291 2.64 5.62 -35.47
C ASN A 291 1.21 5.08 -35.28
N PRO A 292 0.27 5.39 -36.20
CA PRO A 292 -1.18 5.32 -35.97
C PRO A 292 -1.79 3.90 -36.00
N ALA A 293 -1.03 2.85 -35.66
CA ALA A 293 -1.41 1.47 -35.96
C ALA A 293 -1.24 0.47 -34.80
N SER A 294 -1.33 0.90 -33.54
CA SER A 294 -1.55 -0.01 -32.41
C SER A 294 -2.75 0.48 -31.59
N LYS A 295 -3.92 -0.15 -31.82
CA LYS A 295 -5.17 0.15 -31.12
C LYS A 295 -5.08 -0.28 -29.65
N GLY A 296 -4.63 0.63 -28.78
CA GLY A 296 -4.81 0.51 -27.33
C GLY A 296 -6.16 1.10 -26.88
N VAL A 297 -6.46 1.01 -25.58
CA VAL A 297 -7.62 1.66 -24.97
C VAL A 297 -7.43 3.18 -25.03
N GLN A 298 -8.34 3.89 -25.71
CA GLN A 298 -8.25 5.33 -25.89
C GLN A 298 -9.00 6.09 -24.79
N GLU A 299 -8.44 7.21 -24.34
CA GLU A 299 -9.09 8.07 -23.36
C GLU A 299 -10.00 9.09 -24.06
N ILE A 300 -11.22 9.25 -23.53
CA ILE A 300 -12.13 10.28 -24.01
C ILE A 300 -11.79 11.60 -23.33
N THR A 301 -11.57 12.65 -24.12
CA THR A 301 -11.17 13.98 -23.65
C THR A 301 -12.29 15.03 -23.71
N SER A 302 -13.35 14.79 -24.51
CA SER A 302 -14.48 15.72 -24.67
C SER A 302 -15.79 15.00 -25.00
N SER A 303 -16.92 15.67 -24.78
CA SER A 303 -18.25 15.15 -25.13
C SER A 303 -18.44 14.96 -26.63
N SER A 304 -17.85 15.83 -27.45
CA SER A 304 -17.87 15.68 -28.92
C SER A 304 -17.07 14.46 -29.36
N HIS A 305 -15.90 14.21 -28.76
CA HIS A 305 -15.08 13.03 -29.03
C HIS A 305 -15.80 11.73 -28.63
N PHE A 306 -16.55 11.75 -27.53
CA PHE A 306 -17.38 10.62 -27.14
C PHE A 306 -18.46 10.31 -28.17
N SER A 307 -19.18 11.33 -28.65
CA SER A 307 -20.26 11.15 -29.63
C SER A 307 -19.76 10.60 -30.97
N SER A 308 -18.55 11.00 -31.41
CA SER A 308 -17.94 10.45 -32.62
C SER A 308 -17.43 9.02 -32.42
N ALA A 309 -16.88 8.71 -31.23
CA ALA A 309 -16.41 7.37 -30.90
C ALA A 309 -17.55 6.33 -30.95
N ILE A 310 -18.70 6.62 -30.34
CA ILE A 310 -19.85 5.70 -30.32
C ILE A 310 -20.55 5.56 -31.69
N ALA A 311 -20.38 6.54 -32.58
CA ALA A 311 -20.97 6.53 -33.92
C ALA A 311 -20.26 5.57 -34.89
N SER A 312 -19.15 4.94 -34.46
CA SER A 312 -18.45 3.91 -35.23
C SER A 312 -19.37 2.74 -35.62
N SER A 313 -19.12 2.16 -36.79
CA SER A 313 -19.81 0.96 -37.26
C SER A 313 -19.34 -0.31 -36.55
N ARG A 314 -18.16 -0.25 -35.91
CA ARG A 314 -17.57 -1.32 -35.11
C ARG A 314 -18.18 -1.39 -33.72
N LEU A 315 -17.94 -2.49 -33.02
CA LEU A 315 -18.30 -2.60 -31.61
C LEU A 315 -17.41 -1.64 -30.81
N VAL A 316 -18.02 -0.78 -30.00
CA VAL A 316 -17.32 0.19 -29.16
C VAL A 316 -17.54 -0.21 -27.71
N VAL A 317 -16.45 -0.48 -27.00
CA VAL A 317 -16.48 -0.85 -25.58
C VAL A 317 -16.02 0.36 -24.77
N VAL A 318 -16.89 0.87 -23.90
CA VAL A 318 -16.58 2.04 -23.06
C VAL A 318 -16.54 1.61 -21.60
N ASP A 319 -15.39 1.78 -20.96
CA ASP A 319 -15.22 1.62 -19.52
C ASP A 319 -15.42 2.95 -18.79
N PHE A 320 -16.46 3.02 -17.96
CA PHE A 320 -16.69 4.14 -17.06
C PHE A 320 -16.01 3.87 -15.72
N TYR A 321 -14.94 4.61 -15.46
CA TYR A 321 -14.09 4.43 -14.29
C TYR A 321 -13.94 5.72 -13.50
N ALA A 322 -13.40 5.60 -12.28
CA ALA A 322 -12.94 6.72 -11.48
C ALA A 322 -11.52 6.45 -10.97
N THR A 323 -10.71 7.50 -10.82
CA THR A 323 -9.30 7.37 -10.41
C THR A 323 -9.12 6.80 -8.99
N TRP A 324 -10.12 6.96 -8.13
CA TRP A 324 -10.18 6.44 -6.76
C TRP A 324 -10.80 5.04 -6.66
N CYS A 325 -11.36 4.50 -7.73
CA CYS A 325 -12.02 3.19 -7.74
C CYS A 325 -10.99 2.06 -7.78
N GLY A 326 -10.82 1.35 -6.66
CA GLY A 326 -9.94 0.18 -6.53
C GLY A 326 -10.22 -0.94 -7.56
N PRO A 327 -11.47 -1.43 -7.67
CA PRO A 327 -11.83 -2.47 -8.65
C PRO A 327 -11.58 -2.05 -10.10
N CYS A 328 -11.71 -0.76 -10.43
CA CYS A 328 -11.46 -0.24 -11.76
C CYS A 328 -9.98 -0.38 -12.16
N LYS A 329 -9.05 -0.15 -11.20
CA LYS A 329 -7.61 -0.31 -11.44
C LYS A 329 -7.23 -1.76 -11.74
N MET A 330 -7.96 -2.72 -11.18
CA MET A 330 -7.76 -4.14 -11.49
C MET A 330 -8.30 -4.51 -12.88
N LEU A 331 -9.37 -3.85 -13.34
CA LEU A 331 -9.99 -4.12 -14.63
C LEU A 331 -9.22 -3.50 -15.82
N ALA A 332 -8.61 -2.33 -15.62
CA ALA A 332 -7.86 -1.61 -16.64
C ALA A 332 -6.84 -2.47 -17.43
N PRO A 333 -5.91 -3.22 -16.80
CA PRO A 333 -4.96 -4.05 -17.54
C PRO A 333 -5.62 -5.20 -18.31
N ILE A 334 -6.80 -5.66 -17.88
CA ILE A 334 -7.55 -6.71 -18.57
C ILE A 334 -8.19 -6.15 -19.85
N LEU A 335 -8.76 -4.95 -19.78
CA LEU A 335 -9.30 -4.27 -20.95
C LEU A 335 -8.22 -3.89 -21.96
N GLU A 336 -7.02 -3.53 -21.50
CA GLU A 336 -5.86 -3.33 -22.40
C GLU A 336 -5.45 -4.62 -23.11
N GLN A 337 -5.49 -5.77 -22.42
CA GLN A 337 -5.26 -7.07 -23.06
C GLN A 337 -6.35 -7.40 -24.08
N TYR A 338 -7.61 -7.10 -23.79
CA TYR A 338 -8.71 -7.31 -24.73
C TYR A 338 -8.62 -6.37 -25.94
N ALA A 339 -8.22 -5.11 -25.75
CA ALA A 339 -7.97 -4.18 -26.84
C ALA A 339 -6.87 -4.68 -27.79
N ALA A 340 -5.83 -5.34 -27.24
CA ALA A 340 -4.78 -5.95 -28.05
C ALA A 340 -5.25 -7.23 -28.78
N GLN A 341 -6.17 -8.01 -28.19
CA GLN A 341 -6.66 -9.27 -28.77
C GLN A 341 -7.77 -9.07 -29.81
N TYR A 342 -8.72 -8.18 -29.54
CA TYR A 342 -9.93 -7.98 -30.35
C TYR A 342 -9.85 -6.69 -31.17
N THR A 343 -9.20 -6.76 -32.33
CA THR A 343 -9.00 -5.59 -33.22
C THR A 343 -10.26 -5.12 -33.96
N THR A 344 -11.30 -5.96 -33.95
CA THR A 344 -12.64 -5.70 -34.51
C THR A 344 -13.48 -4.78 -33.62
N ALA A 345 -13.12 -4.63 -32.34
CA ALA A 345 -13.74 -3.70 -31.40
C ALA A 345 -12.80 -2.53 -31.08
N ASP A 346 -13.37 -1.36 -30.83
CA ASP A 346 -12.65 -0.17 -30.40
C ASP A 346 -12.92 0.04 -28.90
N PHE A 347 -11.85 0.22 -28.12
CA PHE A 347 -11.93 0.31 -26.66
C PHE A 347 -11.65 1.73 -26.19
N TYR A 348 -12.51 2.23 -25.32
CA TYR A 348 -12.41 3.56 -24.73
C TYR A 348 -12.59 3.52 -23.23
N LYS A 349 -12.01 4.50 -22.54
CA LYS A 349 -12.22 4.73 -21.11
C LYS A 349 -12.69 6.17 -20.87
N VAL A 350 -13.61 6.34 -19.93
CA VAL A 350 -14.19 7.62 -19.53
C VAL A 350 -14.06 7.78 -18.03
N ASP A 351 -13.38 8.85 -17.61
CA ASP A 351 -13.33 9.25 -16.20
C ASP A 351 -14.64 9.96 -15.82
N VAL A 352 -15.43 9.34 -14.95
CA VAL A 352 -16.73 9.88 -14.52
C VAL A 352 -16.59 11.17 -13.72
N ASP A 353 -15.45 11.42 -13.07
CA ASP A 353 -15.21 12.64 -12.30
C ASP A 353 -14.95 13.84 -13.21
N GLN A 354 -14.26 13.63 -14.33
CA GLN A 354 -13.97 14.65 -15.33
C GLN A 354 -15.14 14.87 -16.29
N HIS A 355 -15.90 13.81 -16.61
CA HIS A 355 -16.98 13.83 -17.61
C HIS A 355 -18.35 13.46 -17.01
N ARG A 356 -18.75 14.18 -15.96
CA ARG A 356 -20.03 13.96 -15.24
C ARG A 356 -21.27 14.03 -16.13
N SER A 357 -21.27 14.88 -17.15
CA SER A 357 -22.40 15.01 -18.08
C SER A 357 -22.63 13.73 -18.89
N ILE A 358 -21.55 13.11 -19.38
CA ILE A 358 -21.60 11.84 -20.12
C ILE A 358 -22.04 10.71 -19.19
N ALA A 359 -21.49 10.65 -17.98
CA ALA A 359 -21.85 9.65 -16.98
C ALA A 359 -23.34 9.74 -16.60
N SER A 360 -23.88 10.95 -16.42
CA SER A 360 -25.29 11.19 -16.13
C SER A 360 -26.20 10.78 -17.29
N GLN A 361 -25.84 11.14 -18.52
CA GLN A 361 -26.61 10.80 -19.73
C GLN A 361 -26.74 9.28 -19.93
N HIS A 362 -25.72 8.50 -19.52
CA HIS A 362 -25.72 7.05 -19.61
C HIS A 362 -26.11 6.35 -18.29
N GLU A 363 -26.65 7.08 -17.31
CA GLU A 363 -27.13 6.56 -16.04
C GLU A 363 -26.10 5.71 -15.27
N ILE A 364 -24.84 6.14 -15.31
CA ILE A 364 -23.75 5.45 -14.61
C ILE A 364 -23.88 5.72 -13.11
N SER A 365 -24.32 4.70 -12.37
CA SER A 365 -24.58 4.75 -10.92
C SER A 365 -23.53 4.02 -10.09
N ALA A 366 -22.73 3.15 -10.71
CA ALA A 366 -21.68 2.39 -10.05
C ALA A 366 -20.49 2.22 -10.99
N MET A 367 -19.28 2.17 -10.44
CA MET A 367 -18.05 1.94 -11.19
C MET A 367 -17.36 0.66 -10.67
N PRO A 368 -16.68 -0.11 -11.55
CA PRO A 368 -16.65 0.07 -13.00
C PRO A 368 -17.98 -0.34 -13.64
N THR A 369 -18.41 0.38 -14.67
CA THR A 369 -19.50 -0.05 -15.55
C THR A 369 -18.98 -0.03 -16.97
N VAL A 370 -19.10 -1.16 -17.68
CA VAL A 370 -18.69 -1.30 -19.07
C VAL A 370 -19.94 -1.31 -19.94
N VAL A 371 -20.00 -0.41 -20.92
CA VAL A 371 -21.12 -0.27 -21.85
C VAL A 371 -20.66 -0.54 -23.27
N PHE A 372 -21.45 -1.31 -24.00
CA PHE A 372 -21.18 -1.72 -25.37
C PHE A 372 -22.08 -0.97 -26.34
N PHE A 373 -21.49 -0.26 -27.29
CA PHE A 373 -22.19 0.49 -28.32
C PHE A 373 -21.95 -0.09 -29.71
N LYS A 374 -22.96 -0.03 -30.57
CA LYS A 374 -22.85 -0.35 -32.01
C LYS A 374 -23.73 0.61 -32.78
N LYS A 375 -23.14 1.37 -33.73
CA LYS A 375 -23.86 2.41 -34.51
C LYS A 375 -24.61 3.41 -33.61
N GLY A 376 -23.98 3.84 -32.52
CA GLY A 376 -24.55 4.81 -31.56
C GLY A 376 -25.65 4.28 -30.63
N LYS A 377 -26.01 2.98 -30.70
CA LYS A 377 -26.98 2.36 -29.78
C LYS A 377 -26.29 1.48 -28.76
N GLU A 378 -26.77 1.53 -27.51
CA GLU A 378 -26.36 0.62 -26.44
C GLU A 378 -26.90 -0.78 -26.73
N VAL A 379 -26.01 -1.76 -26.83
CA VAL A 379 -26.34 -3.17 -27.10
C VAL A 379 -26.35 -3.98 -25.82
N ALA A 380 -25.40 -3.72 -24.93
CA ALA A 380 -25.27 -4.41 -23.66
C ALA A 380 -24.56 -3.52 -22.63
N ARG A 381 -24.80 -3.81 -21.35
CA ARG A 381 -24.08 -3.19 -20.24
C ARG A 381 -23.76 -4.20 -19.16
N ILE A 382 -22.59 -4.04 -18.55
CA ILE A 382 -22.16 -4.82 -17.39
C ILE A 382 -21.86 -3.84 -16.27
N ARG A 383 -22.54 -4.02 -15.14
CA ARG A 383 -22.20 -3.33 -13.89
C ARG A 383 -21.23 -4.21 -13.11
N GLY A 384 -20.06 -3.67 -12.78
CA GLY A 384 -18.98 -4.38 -12.08
C GLY A 384 -17.90 -4.96 -13.02
N GLY A 385 -16.74 -5.27 -12.43
CA GLY A 385 -15.53 -5.70 -13.15
C GLY A 385 -15.44 -7.20 -13.42
N ASN A 386 -16.49 -7.84 -13.94
CA ASN A 386 -16.43 -9.27 -14.27
C ASN A 386 -15.81 -9.47 -15.67
N ALA A 387 -14.51 -9.76 -15.70
CA ALA A 387 -13.73 -9.97 -16.92
C ALA A 387 -14.29 -11.06 -17.84
N SER A 388 -14.79 -12.17 -17.29
CA SER A 388 -15.34 -13.29 -18.08
C SER A 388 -16.62 -12.90 -18.81
N ALA A 389 -17.49 -12.13 -18.15
CA ALA A 389 -18.73 -11.64 -18.76
C ALA A 389 -18.45 -10.62 -19.88
N ILE A 390 -17.46 -9.74 -19.67
CA ILE A 390 -17.00 -8.77 -20.67
C ILE A 390 -16.50 -9.51 -21.92
N LYS A 391 -15.66 -10.53 -21.74
CA LYS A 391 -15.15 -11.34 -22.87
C LYS A 391 -16.28 -12.00 -23.67
N GLY A 392 -17.24 -12.64 -22.99
CA GLY A 392 -18.37 -13.29 -23.67
C GLY A 392 -19.23 -12.31 -24.49
N LEU A 393 -19.45 -11.09 -23.98
CA LEU A 393 -20.19 -10.06 -24.72
C LEU A 393 -19.41 -9.48 -25.89
N ILE A 394 -18.08 -9.36 -25.79
CA ILE A 394 -17.24 -9.00 -26.93
C ILE A 394 -17.39 -10.07 -28.01
N GLU A 395 -17.25 -11.35 -27.69
CA GLU A 395 -17.35 -12.45 -28.66
C GLU A 395 -18.74 -12.58 -29.30
N THR A 396 -19.79 -12.20 -28.58
CA THR A 396 -21.17 -12.25 -29.09
C THR A 396 -21.48 -11.10 -30.07
N HIS A 397 -20.82 -9.93 -29.92
CA HIS A 397 -21.19 -8.70 -30.62
C HIS A 397 -20.10 -8.10 -31.53
N ALA A 398 -18.85 -8.56 -31.42
CA ALA A 398 -17.73 -8.24 -32.31
C ALA A 398 -17.92 -8.90 -33.67
#